data_AF-A0A2W5YFR2-F1
#
_entry.id   AF-A0A2W5YFR2-F1
#
_cell.length_a   1.000
_cell.length_b   1.000
_cell.length_c   1.000
_cell.angle_alpha   90.00
_cell.angle_beta   90.00
_cell.angle_gamma   90.00
#
_symmetry.space_group_name_H-M   'P 1'
#
loop_
_entity.id
_entity.type
_entity.pdbx_description
1 polymer ?
#
loop_
_entity_poly.entity_id
_entity_poly.type
_entity_poly.pdbx_seq_one_letter_code
_entity_poly.pdbx_strand_id
1 'polypeptide(L)' 'DAMPTGGKLIIRTENVRLDRTTAPQISASLAPGDYVMLSVTDTGAGMDEETKSHIFEPFFTTK' A
#
# COMPACT_ATOMS: atom_id res chain seq x y z
N ASP A 1 -13.06 12.94 5.91
CA ASP A 1 -12.20 13.40 4.81
C ASP A 1 -10.77 13.07 5.17
N ALA A 2 -10.04 12.39 4.28
CA ALA A 2 -8.66 11.97 4.51
C ALA A 2 -7.66 13.13 4.53
N MET A 3 -7.95 14.22 3.79
CA MET A 3 -7.06 15.40 3.68
C MET A 3 -7.86 16.72 3.85
N PRO A 4 -8.39 17.03 5.05
CA PRO A 4 -9.33 18.15 5.25
C PRO A 4 -8.75 19.54 4.91
N THR A 5 -7.43 19.69 4.96
CA THR A 5 -6.69 20.93 4.64
C THR A 5 -6.00 20.86 3.28
N GLY A 6 -6.32 19.86 2.45
CA GLY A 6 -5.51 19.46 1.32
C GLY A 6 -4.26 18.66 1.74
N GLY A 7 -3.53 18.15 0.75
CA GLY A 7 -2.36 17.30 0.95
C GLY A 7 -1.72 16.91 -0.39
N LYS A 8 -0.85 15.89 -0.37
CA LYS A 8 -0.24 15.35 -1.59
C LYS A 8 -0.63 13.89 -1.76
N LEU A 9 -1.18 13.54 -2.92
CA LEU A 9 -1.22 12.17 -3.39
C LEU A 9 -0.01 11.92 -4.29
N ILE A 10 0.71 10.85 -4.03
CA ILE A 10 1.95 10.48 -4.72
C ILE A 10 1.75 9.09 -5.29
N ILE A 11 1.87 8.97 -6.61
CA ILE A 11 1.86 7.69 -7.32
C ILE A 11 3.28 7.47 -7.85
N ARG A 12 3.87 6.30 -7.59
CA ARG A 12 5.18 5.92 -8.13
C ARG A 12 5.14 4.57 -8.79
N THR A 13 6.03 4.40 -9.77
CA THR A 13 6.34 3.10 -10.37
C THR A 13 7.84 2.89 -10.28
N GLU A 14 8.25 1.71 -9.81
CA GLU A 14 9.65 1.38 -9.63
C GLU A 14 9.92 -0.11 -9.95
N ASN A 15 11.01 -0.39 -10.67
CA ASN A 15 11.47 -1.77 -10.89
C ASN A 15 12.07 -2.30 -9.58
N VAL A 16 11.49 -3.36 -9.05
CA VAL A 16 11.93 -4.02 -7.81
C VAL A 16 12.32 -5.46 -8.10
N ARG A 17 13.33 -5.97 -7.40
CA ARG A 17 13.69 -7.38 -7.43
C ARG A 17 13.25 -8.03 -6.13
N LEU A 18 12.34 -8.99 -6.20
CA LEU A 18 11.90 -9.77 -5.06
C LEU A 18 12.82 -10.98 -4.87
N ASP A 19 13.37 -11.10 -3.67
CA ASP A 19 14.11 -12.28 -3.21
C ASP A 19 13.42 -12.91 -1.98
N ARG A 20 13.82 -14.13 -1.60
CA ARG A 20 13.20 -14.89 -0.50
C ARG A 20 13.57 -14.40 0.90
N THR A 21 14.56 -13.52 1.01
CA THR A 21 15.13 -13.04 2.29
C THR A 21 14.62 -11.65 2.68
N THR A 22 14.38 -10.78 1.70
CA THR A 22 14.02 -9.37 1.90
C THR A 22 12.52 -9.17 2.15
N ALA A 23 11.67 -10.07 1.61
CA ALA A 23 10.22 -10.01 1.85
C ALA A 23 9.59 -11.40 2.02
N PRO A 24 9.84 -12.11 3.14
CA PRO A 24 9.31 -13.46 3.37
C PRO A 24 7.79 -13.55 3.19
N GLN A 25 7.07 -12.56 3.73
CA GLN A 25 5.60 -12.48 3.68
C GLN A 25 5.04 -12.33 2.26
N ILE A 26 5.77 -11.63 1.38
CA ILE A 26 5.39 -11.39 -0.02
C ILE A 26 5.78 -12.60 -0.88
N SER A 27 6.98 -13.15 -0.64
CA SER A 27 7.51 -14.32 -1.36
C SER A 27 6.75 -15.63 -1.12
N ALA A 28 5.83 -15.66 -0.14
CA ALA A 28 4.89 -16.76 0.06
C ALA A 28 3.87 -16.88 -1.09
N SER A 29 3.54 -15.76 -1.75
CA SER A 29 2.55 -15.69 -2.83
C SER A 29 3.15 -15.35 -4.20
N LEU A 30 4.41 -14.90 -4.24
CA LEU A 30 5.12 -14.50 -5.46
C LEU A 30 6.48 -15.20 -5.57
N ALA A 31 6.81 -15.66 -6.77
CA ALA A 31 8.13 -16.23 -7.05
C ALA A 31 9.22 -15.15 -6.95
N PRO A 32 10.48 -15.50 -6.59
CA PRO A 32 11.59 -14.57 -6.70
C PRO A 32 11.83 -14.16 -8.16
N GLY A 33 12.07 -12.87 -8.42
CA GLY A 33 12.19 -12.34 -9.77
C GLY A 33 12.15 -10.82 -9.82
N ASP A 34 12.16 -10.28 -11.03
CA ASP A 34 12.02 -8.84 -11.28
C ASP A 34 10.54 -8.48 -11.50
N TYR A 35 10.08 -7.42 -10.84
CA TYR A 35 8.70 -6.96 -10.82
C TYR A 35 8.64 -5.44 -11.00
N VAL A 36 7.51 -4.93 -11.48
CA VAL A 36 7.18 -3.51 -11.37
C VAL A 36 6.31 -3.32 -10.14
N MET A 37 6.77 -2.51 -9.19
CA MET A 37 5.94 -2.06 -8.07
C MET A 37 5.20 -0.79 -8.48
N LEU A 38 3.90 -0.75 -8.18
CA LEU A 38 3.07 0.45 -8.20
C LEU A 38 2.77 0.81 -6.75
N SER A 39 3.13 2.02 -6.33
CA SER A 39 2.85 2.52 -4.99
C SER A 39 2.00 3.79 -5.04
N VAL A 40 1.06 3.89 -4.09
CA VAL A 40 0.19 5.05 -3.88
C VAL A 40 0.37 5.49 -2.43
N THR A 41 0.59 6.79 -2.20
CA THR A 41 0.84 7.35 -0.87
C THR A 41 0.21 8.72 -0.76
N ASP A 42 -0.65 8.94 0.23
CA ASP A 42 -1.17 10.25 0.59
C ASP A 42 -0.42 10.85 1.80
N THR A 43 -0.72 12.11 2.12
CA THR A 43 -0.24 12.81 3.33
C THR A 43 -1.39 13.21 4.24
N GLY A 44 -2.45 12.39 4.29
CA GLY A 44 -3.64 12.62 5.09
C GLY A 44 -3.46 12.25 6.56
N ALA A 45 -4.59 12.20 7.28
CA ALA A 45 -4.61 11.85 8.71
C ALA A 45 -4.27 10.37 9.01
N GLY A 46 -4.15 9.52 7.98
CA GLY A 46 -3.99 8.09 8.11
C GLY A 46 -5.28 7.39 8.50
N MET A 47 -5.16 6.23 9.15
CA MET A 47 -6.27 5.35 9.54
C MET A 47 -6.13 4.97 11.02
N ASP A 48 -7.24 4.98 11.76
CA ASP A 48 -7.34 4.36 13.08
C ASP A 48 -7.34 2.83 12.98
N GLU A 49 -7.27 2.14 14.13
CA GLU A 49 -7.16 0.67 14.18
C GLU A 49 -8.43 -0.06 13.70
N GLU A 50 -9.61 0.54 13.88
CA GLU A 50 -10.87 0.00 13.37
C GLU A 50 -10.88 0.05 11.84
N THR A 51 -10.62 1.23 11.26
CA THR A 51 -10.48 1.43 9.82
C THR A 51 -9.41 0.50 9.23
N LYS A 52 -8.24 0.38 9.88
CA LYS A 52 -7.15 -0.53 9.48
C LYS A 52 -7.58 -1.98 9.41
N SER A 53 -8.47 -2.44 10.30
CA SER A 53 -8.93 -3.83 10.30
C SER A 53 -9.76 -4.18 9.04
N HIS A 54 -10.43 -3.19 8.46
CA HIS A 54 -11.28 -3.33 7.28
C HIS A 54 -10.58 -3.01 5.94
N ILE A 55 -9.31 -2.59 5.90
CA ILE A 55 -8.64 -2.14 4.65
C ILE A 55 -8.50 -3.23 3.57
N PHE A 56 -8.59 -4.50 3.97
CA PHE A 56 -8.53 -5.64 3.06
C PHE A 56 -9.93 -6.10 2.59
N GLU A 57 -11.00 -5.45 3.06
CA GLU A 57 -12.36 -5.72 2.61
C GLU A 57 -12.64 -5.03 1.26
N PRO A 58 -13.18 -5.76 0.25
CA PRO A 58 -13.50 -5.16 -1.04
C PRO A 58 -14.50 -4.00 -0.90
N PHE A 59 -14.15 -2.87 -1.51
CA PHE A 59 -14.99 -1.65 -1.58
C PHE A 59 -15.25 -0.94 -0.24
N PHE A 60 -14.60 -1.33 0.86
CA PHE A 60 -14.67 -0.57 2.11
C PHE A 60 -14.08 0.84 1.92
N THR A 61 -14.81 1.87 2.35
CA THR A 61 -14.37 3.27 2.32
C THR A 61 -14.93 4.02 3.50
N THR A 62 -14.10 4.87 4.10
CA THR A 62 -14.52 5.92 5.03
C THR A 62 -14.82 7.22 4.27
N LYS A 63 -15.31 8.26 4.97
CA LYS A 63 -15.73 9.54 4.40
C LYS A 63 -14.87 10.69 4.90
#